data_AF-A0A1W6MXZ9-F1
#
_entry.id   AF-A0A1W6MXZ9-F1
#
_cell.length_a   1.000
_cell.length_b   1.000
_cell.length_c   1.000
_cell.angle_alpha   90.00
_cell.angle_beta   90.00
_cell.angle_gamma   90.00
#
_symmetry.space_group_name_H-M   'P 1'
#
loop_
_entity.id
_entity.type
_entity.pdbx_description
1 polymer ?
#
loop_
_entity_poly.entity_id
_entity_poly.type
_entity_poly.pdbx_seq_one_letter_code
_entity_poly.pdbx_strand_id
1 'polypeptide(L)' 'MPKQQQAEKEVPIQVMVPSHIHKQVALMGVKNGESIRTVVLRGLKAIGVDIPDNQLIDRRGRRRP' A
#
# COMPACT_ATOMS: atom_id res chain seq x y z
N MET A 1 12.14 15.35 -22.58
CA MET A 1 12.28 15.41 -21.11
C MET A 1 11.29 14.42 -20.51
N PRO A 2 11.70 13.45 -19.69
CA PRO A 2 10.73 12.52 -19.10
C PRO A 2 9.82 13.34 -18.18
N LYS A 3 8.52 13.26 -18.44
CA LYS A 3 7.47 13.93 -17.66
C LYS A 3 7.66 13.49 -16.21
N GLN A 4 8.10 14.40 -15.34
CA GLN A 4 8.11 14.16 -13.89
C GLN A 4 6.70 13.73 -13.51
N GLN A 5 6.51 12.45 -13.19
CA GLN A 5 5.28 11.97 -12.59
C GLN A 5 5.08 12.81 -11.33
N GLN A 6 4.16 13.77 -11.40
CA GLN A 6 3.72 14.52 -10.22
C GLN A 6 3.39 13.48 -9.17
N ALA A 7 4.04 13.57 -8.00
CA ALA A 7 3.79 12.67 -6.89
C ALA A 7 2.29 12.74 -6.58
N GLU A 8 1.57 11.70 -7.00
CA GLU A 8 0.12 11.64 -6.91
C GLU A 8 -0.29 11.86 -5.45
N LYS A 9 -1.19 12.82 -5.22
CA LYS A 9 -1.59 13.23 -3.88
C LYS A 9 -2.26 12.05 -3.18
N GLU A 10 -1.65 11.54 -2.12
CA GLU A 10 -2.25 10.48 -1.31
C GLU A 10 -3.43 11.04 -0.51
N VAL A 11 -4.55 10.31 -0.53
CA VAL A 11 -5.78 10.64 0.20
C VAL A 11 -6.10 9.47 1.13
N PRO A 12 -6.42 9.70 2.41
CA PRO A 12 -6.70 8.62 3.35
C PRO A 12 -8.05 7.95 3.02
N ILE A 13 -8.06 6.62 3.02
CA ILE A 13 -9.29 5.81 3.05
C ILE A 13 -9.47 5.37 4.51
N GLN A 14 -10.38 6.03 5.24
CA GLN A 14 -10.70 5.68 6.62
C GLN A 14 -11.84 4.67 6.65
N VAL A 15 -11.57 3.47 7.16
CA VAL A 15 -12.57 2.41 7.33
C VAL A 15 -12.39 1.73 8.68
N MET A 16 -13.50 1.29 9.28
CA MET A 16 -13.48 0.47 10.49
C MET A 16 -13.51 -1.00 10.11
N VAL A 17 -12.67 -1.79 10.75
CA VAL A 17 -12.63 -3.25 10.60
C VAL A 17 -12.63 -3.91 11.97
N PRO A 18 -13.10 -5.17 12.08
CA PRO A 18 -12.91 -5.94 13.30
C PRO A 18 -11.44 -6.02 13.70
N SER A 19 -11.17 -6.02 15.02
CA SER A 19 -9.81 -5.98 15.56
C SER A 19 -8.93 -7.15 15.09
N HIS A 20 -9.51 -8.34 14.88
CA HIS A 20 -8.79 -9.50 14.39
C HIS A 20 -8.35 -9.33 12.92
N ILE A 21 -9.16 -8.67 12.08
CA ILE A 21 -8.81 -8.38 10.68
C ILE A 21 -7.65 -7.38 10.63
N HIS A 22 -7.70 -6.31 11.43
CA HIS A 22 -6.60 -5.35 11.51
C HIS A 22 -5.27 -6.03 11.89
N LYS A 23 -5.30 -6.92 12.89
CA LYS A 23 -4.11 -7.71 13.28
C LYS A 23 -3.62 -8.62 12.16
N GLN A 24 -4.52 -9.30 11.46
CA GLN A 24 -4.16 -10.16 10.33
C GLN A 24 -3.48 -9.37 9.21
N VAL A 25 -4.02 -8.22 8.80
CA VAL A 25 -3.43 -7.35 7.77
C VAL A 25 -2.04 -6.88 8.18
N ALA A 26 -1.87 -6.47 9.45
CA ALA A 26 -0.57 -6.06 9.97
C ALA A 26 0.46 -7.21 9.93
N LEU A 27 0.06 -8.42 10.34
CA LEU A 27 0.93 -9.61 10.29
C LEU A 27 1.29 -10.00 8.85
N MET A 28 0.36 -9.87 7.90
CA MET A 28 0.65 -10.11 6.48
C MET A 28 1.72 -9.16 5.95
N GLY A 29 1.64 -7.87 6.32
CA GLY A 29 2.67 -6.89 5.96
C GLY A 29 4.05 -7.27 6.51
N VAL A 30 4.12 -7.69 7.78
CA VAL A 30 5.39 -8.15 8.38
C VAL A 30 5.94 -9.39 7.66
N LYS A 31 5.09 -10.41 7.41
CA LYS A 31 5.51 -11.65 6.75
C LYS A 31 6.06 -11.44 5.34
N ASN A 32 5.47 -10.50 4.59
CA ASN A 32 5.86 -10.23 3.21
C ASN A 32 6.92 -9.13 3.07
N GLY A 33 7.34 -8.49 4.18
CA GLY A 33 8.22 -7.33 4.13
C GLY A 33 7.56 -6.09 3.51
N GLU A 34 6.23 -5.99 3.58
CA GLU A 34 5.40 -5.00 2.90
C GLU A 34 4.72 -4.04 3.86
N SER A 35 4.53 -2.79 3.44
CA SER A 35 3.79 -1.82 4.22
C SER A 35 2.30 -2.21 4.26
N ILE A 36 1.58 -1.80 5.31
CA ILE A 36 0.12 -1.99 5.37
C ILE A 36 -0.54 -1.37 4.13
N ARG A 37 -0.05 -0.21 3.66
CA ARG A 37 -0.49 0.43 2.40
C ARG A 37 -0.36 -0.53 1.22
N THR A 38 0.79 -1.19 1.05
CA THR A 38 1.04 -2.13 -0.04
C THR A 38 0.08 -3.33 0.04
N VAL A 39 -0.15 -3.88 1.24
CA VAL A 39 -1.10 -4.99 1.45
C VAL A 39 -2.52 -4.56 1.05
N VAL A 40 -2.96 -3.39 1.49
CA VAL A 40 -4.28 -2.84 1.15
C VAL A 40 -4.41 -2.58 -0.34
N LEU A 41 -3.43 -1.93 -0.98
CA LEU A 41 -3.47 -1.65 -2.42
C LEU A 41 -3.48 -2.93 -3.25
N ARG A 42 -2.74 -3.96 -2.85
CA ARG A 42 -2.80 -5.27 -3.50
C ARG A 42 -4.18 -5.91 -3.36
N GLY A 43 -4.78 -5.83 -2.17
CA GLY A 43 -6.16 -6.29 -1.94
C GLY A 43 -7.16 -5.55 -2.83
N LEU A 44 -7.06 -4.22 -2.90
CA LEU A 44 -7.88 -3.38 -3.79
C LEU A 44 -7.70 -3.75 -5.27
N LYS A 45 -6.45 -3.99 -5.70
CA LYS A 45 -6.17 -4.44 -7.06
C LYS A 45 -6.81 -5.80 -7.35
N ALA A 46 -6.72 -6.74 -6.40
CA ALA A 46 -7.29 -8.08 -6.54
C ALA A 46 -8.83 -8.08 -6.66
N ILE A 47 -9.51 -7.06 -6.12
CA ILE A 47 -10.96 -6.88 -6.28
C ILE A 47 -11.34 -6.00 -7.49
N GLY A 48 -10.38 -5.60 -8.31
CA GLY A 48 -10.61 -4.89 -9.58
C GLY A 48 -10.38 -3.38 -9.59
N VAL A 49 -9.78 -2.80 -8.53
CA VAL A 49 -9.38 -1.38 -8.56
C VAL A 49 -8.14 -1.22 -9.43
N ASP A 50 -8.18 -0.27 -10.38
CA ASP A 50 -7.05 0.01 -11.26
C ASP A 50 -5.90 0.66 -10.49
N ILE A 51 -4.88 -0.13 -10.18
CA ILE A 51 -3.70 0.28 -9.45
C ILE A 51 -2.46 -0.14 -10.25
N PRO A 52 -1.67 0.82 -10.74
CA PRO A 52 -0.48 0.53 -11.52
C PRO A 52 0.61 -0.08 -10.62
N ASP A 53 1.42 -1.00 -11.16
CA ASP A 53 2.39 -1.77 -10.36
C ASP A 53 3.47 -0.90 -9.70
N ASN A 54 3.77 0.26 -10.28
CA ASN A 54 4.68 1.24 -9.69
C ASN A 54 4.16 1.82 -8.36
N GLN A 55 2.85 1.77 -8.09
CA GLN A 55 2.24 2.22 -6.83
C GLN A 55 2.27 1.13 -5.73
N LEU A 56 2.55 -0.13 -6.10
CA LEU A 56 2.65 -1.26 -5.16
C LEU A 56 4.04 -1.36 -4.49
N ILE A 57 5.00 -0.52 -4.88
CA ILE A 57 6.36 -0.53 -4.33
C ILE A 57 6.36 -0.03 -2.88
N ASP A 58 6.99 -0.78 -1.97
CA ASP A 58 7.16 -0.35 -0.59
C ASP A 58 8.12 0.85 -0.52
N ARG A 59 7.59 2.02 -0.13
CA ARG A 59 8.38 3.24 0.04
C ARG A 59 9.21 3.25 1.34
N ARG A 60 9.09 2.25 2.21
CA ARG A 60 9.90 2.12 3.43
C ARG A 60 11.40 1.97 3.14
N GLY A 61 11.80 1.73 1.89
CA GLY A 61 13.21 1.75 1.45
C GLY A 61 13.83 3.14 1.23
N ARG A 62 13.06 4.25 1.21
CA ARG A 62 13.62 5.60 0.95
C ARG A 62 14.12 6.33 2.20
N ARG A 63 14.32 5.60 3.29
CA ARG A 63 15.08 6.02 4.48
C ARG A 63 16.05 4.90 4.85
N ARG A 64 17.13 4.78 4.09
CA ARG A 64 18.41 4.27 4.62
C ARG A 64 19.31 5.51 4.83
N PRO A 65 20.11 5.53 5.91
CA PRO A 65 20.86 6.71 6.37
C PRO A 65 21.83 7.25 5.32
#